data_AF-A0A7V8F3S3-F1
#
_entry.id   AF-A0A7V8F3S3-F1
#
_cell.length_a   1.000
_cell.length_b   1.000
_cell.length_c   1.000
_cell.angle_alpha   90.00
_cell.angle_beta   90.00
_cell.angle_gamma   90.00
#
_symmetry.space_group_name_H-M   'P 1'
#
loop_
_entity.id
_entity.type
_entity.pdbx_description
1 polymer ?
#
loop_
_entity_poly.entity_id
_entity_poly.type
_entity_poly.pdbx_seq_one_letter_code
_entity_poly.pdbx_strand_id
1 'polypeptide(L)'
;MSQQQLSWFTEAHQASGSSIGYRVERLLHAEKTPFQTIEIYQTTDWGNLMVIDGCVMLTSRDNFLYHEMMTHPALFTHARAKRVVIIGGGDCGTLREVLKHEEVEKATQVEIDERVTRLAEQYFPELCDANNDPRAELLFIDGIKYMAEAEPESIDLIIVDSTDPVGPAEGLFNAAFYASCYKALRHGGILVQQSESPIAHIELIKAMSSAMRTSGFKAVRTLPFPQPCYPTGWWSCTMARKDGDLSGFRERGALSKNFATKYYNADIHKGALAQPEFMREALGE
;
A
#
# COMPACT_ATOMS: atom_id res chain seq x y z
N MET A 1 7.20 -22.53 37.67
CA MET A 1 6.70 -21.86 36.45
C MET A 1 7.88 -21.11 35.86
N SER A 2 8.45 -21.58 34.75
CA SER A 2 9.55 -20.87 34.09
C SER A 2 9.00 -19.56 33.52
N GLN A 3 9.52 -18.42 33.94
CA GLN A 3 9.27 -17.16 33.25
C GLN A 3 9.72 -17.34 31.80
N GLN A 4 8.77 -17.34 30.87
CA GLN A 4 9.06 -17.32 29.44
C GLN A 4 9.82 -16.01 29.19
N GLN A 5 11.10 -16.11 28.83
CA GLN A 5 11.94 -14.93 28.63
C GLN A 5 11.44 -14.22 27.37
N LEU A 6 10.79 -13.06 27.55
CA LEU A 6 10.31 -12.23 26.45
C LEU A 6 11.50 -11.85 25.55
N SER A 7 11.40 -12.15 24.27
CA SER A 7 12.39 -11.75 23.25
C SER A 7 11.90 -10.53 22.48
N TRP A 8 12.79 -9.91 21.70
CA TRP A 8 12.45 -8.84 20.78
C TRP A 8 12.61 -9.35 19.36
N PHE A 9 11.62 -9.07 18.51
CA PHE A 9 11.84 -9.05 17.07
C PHE A 9 12.42 -7.67 16.72
N THR A 10 13.47 -7.64 15.91
CA THR A 10 14.11 -6.40 15.46
C THR A 10 14.36 -6.46 13.98
N GLU A 11 13.82 -5.50 13.24
CA GLU A 11 14.14 -5.24 11.85
C GLU A 11 15.27 -4.20 11.80
N ALA A 12 16.40 -4.58 11.21
CA ALA A 12 17.54 -3.69 11.03
C ALA A 12 17.51 -3.07 9.63
N HIS A 13 17.34 -1.75 9.57
CA HIS A 13 17.37 -0.99 8.34
C HIS A 13 18.78 -0.47 8.05
N GLN A 14 19.57 -1.27 7.33
CA GLN A 14 21.00 -1.03 7.09
C GLN A 14 21.25 0.30 6.36
N ALA A 15 20.43 0.66 5.38
CA ALA A 15 20.65 1.85 4.55
C ALA A 15 20.54 3.17 5.35
N SER A 16 19.69 3.22 6.38
CA SER A 16 19.56 4.38 7.28
C SER A 16 20.40 4.27 8.55
N GLY A 17 21.02 3.11 8.80
CA GLY A 17 21.70 2.83 10.07
C GLY A 17 20.76 2.84 11.28
N SER A 18 19.48 2.51 11.10
CA SER A 18 18.48 2.46 12.18
C SER A 18 17.82 1.08 12.28
N SER A 19 17.03 0.86 13.33
CA SER A 19 16.24 -0.36 13.49
C SER A 19 14.92 -0.06 14.17
N ILE A 20 13.95 -0.94 13.98
CA ILE A 20 12.69 -0.94 14.71
C ILE A 20 12.49 -2.32 15.35
N GLY A 21 11.90 -2.36 16.54
CA GLY A 21 11.72 -3.62 17.24
C GLY A 21 10.48 -3.67 18.11
N TYR A 22 9.97 -4.89 18.27
CA TYR A 22 8.77 -5.22 19.04
C TYR A 22 9.07 -6.32 20.02
N ARG A 23 8.62 -6.14 21.26
CA ARG A 23 8.67 -7.19 22.27
C ARG A 23 7.62 -8.24 21.93
N VAL A 24 8.07 -9.47 21.73
CA VAL A 24 7.26 -10.62 21.33
C VAL A 24 7.02 -11.56 22.51
N GLU A 25 5.81 -12.13 22.55
CA GLU A 25 5.47 -13.21 23.48
C GLU A 25 5.88 -14.57 22.91
N ARG A 26 5.56 -14.81 21.63
CA ARG A 26 5.90 -16.03 20.90
C ARG A 26 5.76 -15.87 19.39
N LEU A 27 6.46 -16.73 18.66
CA LEU A 27 6.22 -16.99 17.24
C LEU A 27 4.94 -17.83 17.10
N LEU A 28 3.97 -17.34 16.34
CA LEU A 28 2.70 -18.03 16.05
C LEU A 28 2.82 -18.92 14.82
N HIS A 29 3.53 -18.45 13.79
CA HIS A 29 3.70 -19.15 12.52
C HIS A 29 5.03 -18.78 11.88
N ALA A 30 5.67 -19.73 11.20
CA ALA A 30 6.78 -19.46 10.30
C ALA A 30 6.78 -20.46 9.15
N GLU A 31 6.89 -19.97 7.93
CA GLU A 31 7.02 -20.80 6.74
C GLU A 31 7.87 -20.13 5.67
N LYS A 32 8.45 -20.96 4.79
CA LYS A 32 9.13 -20.50 3.58
C LYS A 32 8.36 -20.99 2.36
N THR A 33 7.86 -20.06 1.56
CA THR A 33 7.16 -20.31 0.31
C THR A 33 8.15 -20.30 -0.85
N PRO A 34 7.73 -20.59 -2.10
CA PRO A 34 8.57 -20.38 -3.27
C PRO A 34 9.00 -18.92 -3.48
N PHE A 35 8.32 -17.95 -2.84
CA PHE A 35 8.52 -16.53 -3.05
C PHE A 35 9.31 -15.88 -1.91
N GLN A 36 9.01 -16.22 -0.66
CA GLN A 36 9.50 -15.49 0.52
C GLN A 36 9.40 -16.32 1.81
N THR A 37 9.98 -15.80 2.89
CA THR A 37 9.81 -16.31 4.26
C THR A 37 8.74 -15.48 4.97
N ILE A 38 7.69 -16.11 5.50
CA ILE A 38 6.60 -15.45 6.21
C ILE A 38 6.62 -15.89 7.67
N GLU A 39 6.67 -14.93 8.59
CA GLU A 39 6.61 -15.16 10.02
C GLU A 39 5.48 -14.32 10.65
N ILE A 40 4.77 -14.92 11.61
CA ILE A 40 3.74 -14.25 12.39
C ILE A 40 4.12 -14.32 13.85
N TYR A 41 4.27 -13.17 14.49
CA TYR A 41 4.58 -13.05 15.91
C TYR A 41 3.36 -12.53 16.67
N GLN A 42 3.17 -13.04 17.89
CA GLN A 42 2.32 -12.35 18.86
C GLN A 42 3.19 -11.35 19.62
N THR A 43 2.89 -10.06 19.48
CA THR A 43 3.55 -9.01 20.25
C THR A 43 2.83 -8.75 21.57
N THR A 44 3.51 -8.08 22.49
CA THR A 44 2.93 -7.70 23.80
C THR A 44 1.90 -6.56 23.70
N ASP A 45 2.14 -5.55 22.87
CA ASP A 45 1.37 -4.30 22.88
C ASP A 45 0.79 -3.89 21.51
N TRP A 46 1.18 -4.57 20.43
CA TRP A 46 0.84 -4.24 19.03
C TRP A 46 -0.07 -5.28 18.34
N GLY A 47 -0.52 -6.29 19.10
CA GLY A 47 -1.28 -7.42 18.56
C GLY A 47 -0.39 -8.37 17.77
N ASN A 48 -0.90 -8.92 16.67
CA ASN A 48 -0.09 -9.76 15.80
C ASN A 48 0.80 -8.89 14.92
N LEU A 49 1.98 -9.41 14.59
CA LEU A 49 2.97 -8.80 13.72
C LEU A 49 3.26 -9.77 12.57
N MET A 50 3.06 -9.32 11.33
CA MET A 50 3.47 -10.05 10.14
C MET A 50 4.84 -9.55 9.69
N VAL A 51 5.74 -10.49 9.44
CA VAL A 51 7.10 -10.25 8.95
C VAL A 51 7.29 -11.07 7.68
N ILE A 52 7.81 -10.43 6.64
CA ILE A 52 8.15 -11.08 5.37
C ILE A 52 9.62 -10.80 5.06
N ASP A 53 10.40 -11.86 4.84
CA ASP A 53 11.85 -11.81 4.61
C ASP A 53 12.63 -10.93 5.62
N GLY A 54 12.13 -10.88 6.85
CA GLY A 54 12.71 -10.12 7.95
C GLY A 54 12.25 -8.65 8.05
N CYS A 55 11.42 -8.18 7.10
CA CYS A 55 10.82 -6.84 7.12
C CYS A 55 9.42 -6.86 7.73
N VAL A 56 9.08 -5.85 8.52
CA VAL A 56 7.74 -5.68 9.11
C VAL A 56 6.75 -5.30 8.01
N MET A 57 5.69 -6.10 7.83
CA MET A 57 4.63 -5.80 6.87
C MET A 57 3.46 -5.07 7.53
N LEU A 58 3.01 -5.50 8.70
CA LEU A 58 1.94 -4.83 9.43
C LEU A 58 1.86 -5.29 10.88
N THR A 59 1.17 -4.48 11.69
CA THR A 59 0.68 -4.89 13.01
C THR A 59 -0.83 -4.77 13.10
N SER A 60 -1.47 -5.55 13.97
CA SER A 60 -2.92 -5.38 14.25
C SER A 60 -3.26 -3.99 14.80
N ARG A 61 -2.30 -3.30 15.43
CA ARG A 61 -2.53 -2.02 16.11
C ARG A 61 -2.67 -0.85 15.14
N ASP A 62 -1.80 -0.77 14.13
CA ASP A 62 -1.61 0.45 13.33
C ASP A 62 -1.78 0.27 11.81
N ASN A 63 -2.14 -0.93 11.33
CA ASN A 63 -2.39 -1.21 9.91
C ASN A 63 -3.35 -0.23 9.22
N PHE A 64 -4.30 0.36 9.97
CA PHE A 64 -5.31 1.27 9.42
C PHE A 64 -4.70 2.53 8.83
N LEU A 65 -3.53 2.98 9.32
CA LEU A 65 -2.86 4.18 8.83
C LEU A 65 -2.49 4.01 7.35
N TYR A 66 -1.77 2.93 7.04
CA TYR A 66 -1.34 2.59 5.70
C TYR A 66 -2.52 2.28 4.77
N HIS A 67 -3.43 1.36 5.15
CA HIS A 67 -4.54 0.96 4.27
C HIS A 67 -5.48 2.11 3.92
N GLU A 68 -5.81 2.97 4.89
CA GLU A 68 -6.67 4.13 4.63
C GLU A 68 -5.98 5.17 3.75
N MET A 69 -4.66 5.40 3.91
CA MET A 69 -3.90 6.38 3.12
C MET A 69 -3.51 5.89 1.73
N MET A 70 -3.34 4.58 1.53
CA MET A 70 -3.16 4.00 0.19
C MET A 70 -4.46 4.05 -0.63
N THR A 71 -5.61 3.99 0.05
CA THR A 71 -6.90 3.79 -0.61
C THR A 71 -7.71 5.08 -0.79
N HIS A 72 -8.02 5.75 0.31
CA HIS A 72 -9.04 6.80 0.30
C HIS A 72 -8.61 8.08 -0.41
N PRO A 73 -7.37 8.58 -0.26
CA PRO A 73 -6.89 9.71 -1.05
C PRO A 73 -7.07 9.49 -2.56
N ALA A 74 -6.70 8.31 -3.06
CA ALA A 74 -6.81 7.98 -4.48
C ALA A 74 -8.27 7.89 -4.94
N LEU A 75 -9.14 7.19 -4.20
CA LEU A 75 -10.56 7.05 -4.54
C LEU A 75 -11.33 8.38 -4.49
N PHE A 76 -11.04 9.25 -3.51
CA PHE A 76 -11.67 10.57 -3.43
C PHE A 76 -11.09 11.57 -4.42
N THR A 77 -9.85 11.37 -4.90
CA THR A 77 -9.27 12.18 -5.99
C THR A 77 -9.84 11.77 -7.34
N HIS A 78 -10.06 10.47 -7.57
CA HIS A 78 -10.73 9.99 -8.76
C HIS A 78 -12.20 10.47 -8.80
N ALA A 79 -12.69 10.80 -10.00
CA ALA A 79 -14.05 11.34 -10.16
C ALA A 79 -15.13 10.33 -9.74
N ARG A 80 -14.98 9.07 -10.16
CA ARG A 80 -15.84 7.94 -9.81
C ARG A 80 -15.20 6.61 -10.24
N ALA A 81 -14.37 6.01 -9.38
CA ALA A 81 -13.66 4.78 -9.73
C ALA A 81 -14.59 3.57 -9.57
N LYS A 82 -14.76 2.77 -10.62
CA LYS A 82 -15.63 1.59 -10.61
C LYS A 82 -14.85 0.30 -10.64
N ARG A 83 -13.74 0.27 -11.38
CA ARG A 83 -12.85 -0.88 -11.53
C ARG A 83 -11.51 -0.55 -10.88
N VAL A 84 -11.24 -1.22 -9.76
CA VAL A 84 -10.02 -1.06 -8.99
C VAL A 84 -9.19 -2.33 -9.10
N VAL A 85 -7.89 -2.17 -9.33
CA VAL A 85 -6.93 -3.28 -9.24
C VAL A 85 -5.94 -2.97 -8.13
N ILE A 86 -5.69 -3.96 -7.28
CA ILE A 86 -4.65 -3.93 -6.24
C ILE A 86 -3.59 -4.95 -6.65
N ILE A 87 -2.33 -4.50 -6.79
CA ILE A 87 -1.17 -5.37 -7.01
C ILE A 87 -0.47 -5.54 -5.67
N GLY A 88 -0.29 -6.79 -5.24
CA GLY A 88 0.09 -7.12 -3.87
C GLY A 88 -1.10 -7.01 -2.91
N GLY A 89 -0.88 -6.45 -1.72
CA GLY A 89 -1.90 -6.28 -0.68
C GLY A 89 -2.41 -7.61 -0.14
N GLY A 90 -1.56 -8.63 -0.08
CA GLY A 90 -1.93 -9.99 0.33
C GLY A 90 -2.65 -10.08 1.68
N ASP A 91 -2.45 -9.13 2.59
CA ASP A 91 -3.16 -9.05 3.87
C ASP A 91 -4.64 -8.62 3.77
N CYS A 92 -5.06 -8.16 2.59
CA CYS A 92 -6.42 -7.74 2.23
C CYS A 92 -6.90 -6.43 2.87
N GLY A 93 -6.07 -5.72 3.65
CA GLY A 93 -6.45 -4.45 4.26
C GLY A 93 -6.79 -3.37 3.25
N THR A 94 -6.00 -3.24 2.18
CA THR A 94 -6.29 -2.32 1.07
C THR A 94 -7.59 -2.69 0.35
N LEU A 95 -7.82 -3.98 0.06
CA LEU A 95 -9.07 -4.46 -0.56
C LEU A 95 -10.29 -4.11 0.29
N ARG A 96 -10.20 -4.35 1.60
CA ARG A 96 -11.25 -4.01 2.57
C ARG A 96 -11.57 -2.51 2.54
N GLU A 97 -10.56 -1.65 2.51
CA GLU A 97 -10.78 -0.20 2.44
C GLU A 97 -11.37 0.25 1.09
N VAL A 98 -11.00 -0.40 -0.02
CA VAL A 98 -11.55 -0.13 -1.35
C VAL A 98 -13.04 -0.45 -1.39
N LEU A 99 -13.43 -1.59 -0.83
CA LEU A 99 -14.81 -2.08 -0.84
C LEU A 99 -15.76 -1.27 0.04
N LYS A 100 -15.26 -0.37 0.90
CA LYS A 100 -16.12 0.61 1.59
C LYS A 100 -16.76 1.64 0.64
N HIS A 101 -16.23 1.80 -0.57
CA HIS A 101 -16.75 2.74 -1.56
C HIS A 101 -17.82 2.06 -2.42
N GLU A 102 -19.06 2.53 -2.31
CA GLU A 102 -20.21 1.96 -3.04
C GLU A 102 -20.13 2.17 -4.56
N GLU A 103 -19.38 3.19 -5.02
CA GLU A 103 -19.16 3.39 -6.45
C GLU A 103 -18.27 2.32 -7.11
N VAL A 104 -17.51 1.55 -6.32
CA VAL A 104 -16.69 0.45 -6.81
C VAL A 104 -17.61 -0.71 -7.17
N GLU A 105 -17.53 -1.13 -8.43
CA GLU A 105 -18.29 -2.24 -9.01
C GLU A 105 -17.47 -3.53 -9.08
N LYS A 106 -16.14 -3.43 -9.17
CA LYS A 106 -15.21 -4.57 -9.12
C LYS A 106 -13.87 -4.15 -8.52
N ALA A 107 -13.37 -4.93 -7.57
CA ALA A 107 -12.04 -4.80 -6.99
C ALA A 107 -11.28 -6.13 -7.14
N THR A 108 -10.22 -6.13 -7.96
CA THR A 108 -9.37 -7.31 -8.17
C THR A 108 -8.07 -7.14 -7.42
N GLN A 109 -7.77 -8.02 -6.46
CA GLN A 109 -6.48 -8.10 -5.79
C GLN A 109 -5.63 -9.19 -6.43
N VAL A 110 -4.41 -8.84 -6.82
CA VAL A 110 -3.47 -9.72 -7.50
C VAL A 110 -2.25 -9.90 -6.61
N GLU A 111 -2.22 -11.00 -5.87
CA GLU A 111 -1.16 -11.36 -4.94
C GLU A 111 -0.32 -12.49 -5.55
N ILE A 112 1.00 -12.41 -5.49
CA ILE A 112 1.85 -13.46 -6.07
C ILE A 112 1.92 -14.70 -5.18
N ASP A 113 1.84 -14.51 -3.86
CA ASP A 113 1.95 -15.56 -2.87
C ASP A 113 0.65 -15.73 -2.07
N GLU A 114 -0.18 -16.71 -2.50
CA GLU A 114 -1.45 -17.05 -1.84
C GLU A 114 -1.30 -17.25 -0.32
N ARG A 115 -0.13 -17.71 0.14
CA ARG A 115 0.09 -17.97 1.56
C ARG A 115 -0.01 -16.71 2.43
N VAL A 116 0.36 -15.54 1.90
CA VAL A 116 0.21 -14.27 2.62
C VAL A 116 -1.28 -14.04 2.96
N THR A 117 -2.16 -14.19 1.98
CA THR A 117 -3.61 -14.05 2.17
C THR A 117 -4.19 -15.08 3.13
N ARG A 118 -3.81 -16.35 3.00
CA ARG A 118 -4.32 -17.40 3.90
C ARG A 118 -3.88 -17.18 5.35
N LEU A 119 -2.67 -16.69 5.56
CA LEU A 119 -2.17 -16.35 6.90
C LEU A 119 -2.83 -15.08 7.44
N ALA A 120 -3.14 -14.10 6.58
CA ALA A 120 -3.92 -12.93 6.98
C ALA A 120 -5.34 -13.31 7.41
N GLU A 121 -6.03 -14.19 6.69
CA GLU A 121 -7.36 -14.70 7.07
C GLU A 121 -7.34 -15.38 8.45
N GLN A 122 -6.22 -16.02 8.82
CA GLN A 122 -6.06 -16.70 10.10
C GLN A 122 -5.66 -15.77 11.25
N TYR A 123 -4.70 -14.86 11.01
CA TYR A 123 -4.04 -14.09 12.07
C TYR A 123 -4.41 -12.60 12.10
N PHE A 124 -5.04 -12.10 11.03
CA PHE A 124 -5.54 -10.74 10.89
C PHE A 124 -6.97 -10.73 10.30
N PRO A 125 -7.92 -11.51 10.86
CA PRO A 125 -9.26 -11.64 10.29
C PRO A 125 -10.00 -10.30 10.18
N GLU A 126 -9.61 -9.28 10.95
CA GLU A 126 -10.12 -7.92 10.84
C GLU A 126 -9.83 -7.22 9.50
N LEU A 127 -8.83 -7.69 8.74
CA LEU A 127 -8.47 -7.18 7.43
C LEU A 127 -9.20 -7.92 6.30
N CYS A 128 -9.64 -9.15 6.56
CA CYS A 128 -10.20 -10.05 5.54
C CYS A 128 -11.73 -10.13 5.55
N ASP A 129 -12.41 -9.28 6.33
CA ASP A 129 -13.88 -9.28 6.47
C ASP A 129 -14.62 -9.03 5.13
N ALA A 130 -13.94 -8.39 4.18
CA ALA A 130 -14.46 -8.05 2.86
C ALA A 130 -14.08 -9.05 1.73
N ASN A 131 -13.30 -10.10 2.02
CA ASN A 131 -12.82 -11.05 0.99
C ASN A 131 -13.97 -11.76 0.25
N ASN A 132 -15.12 -11.91 0.89
CA ASN A 132 -16.31 -12.55 0.32
C ASN A 132 -17.31 -11.53 -0.28
N ASP A 133 -16.98 -10.24 -0.36
CA ASP A 133 -17.81 -9.26 -1.05
C ASP A 133 -17.97 -9.69 -2.53
N PRO A 134 -19.19 -9.69 -3.10
CA PRO A 134 -19.41 -10.11 -4.49
C PRO A 134 -18.66 -9.27 -5.53
N ARG A 135 -18.13 -8.10 -5.15
CA ARG A 135 -17.30 -7.24 -6.00
C ARG A 135 -15.81 -7.57 -5.91
N ALA A 136 -15.40 -8.37 -4.92
CA ALA A 136 -14.02 -8.77 -4.70
C ALA A 136 -13.62 -9.96 -5.60
N GLU A 137 -12.41 -9.91 -6.13
CA GLU A 137 -11.79 -11.02 -6.85
C GLU A 137 -10.33 -11.14 -6.40
N LEU A 138 -9.98 -12.27 -5.81
CA LEU A 138 -8.61 -12.59 -5.42
C LEU A 138 -7.96 -13.47 -6.49
N LEU A 139 -6.84 -13.01 -7.06
CA LEU A 139 -6.05 -13.73 -8.05
C LEU A 139 -4.65 -13.98 -7.49
N PHE A 140 -4.22 -15.24 -7.51
CA PHE A 140 -2.89 -15.64 -7.03
C PHE A 140 -1.92 -15.84 -8.19
N ILE A 141 -1.48 -14.72 -8.78
CA ILE A 141 -0.66 -14.67 -10.01
C ILE A 141 0.32 -13.48 -9.95
N ASP A 142 1.28 -13.45 -10.87
CA ASP A 142 2.21 -12.33 -11.00
C ASP A 142 1.51 -11.03 -11.47
N GLY A 143 1.59 -9.98 -10.65
CA GLY A 143 1.04 -8.67 -10.91
C GLY A 143 1.66 -7.93 -12.10
N ILE A 144 2.95 -8.15 -12.39
CA ILE A 144 3.62 -7.58 -13.57
C ILE A 144 3.01 -8.17 -14.84
N LYS A 145 2.86 -9.50 -14.85
CA LYS A 145 2.22 -10.22 -15.96
C LYS A 145 0.77 -9.77 -16.12
N TYR A 146 0.02 -9.70 -15.02
CA TYR A 146 -1.38 -9.25 -15.05
C TYR A 146 -1.52 -7.85 -15.64
N MET A 147 -0.65 -6.90 -15.28
CA MET A 147 -0.64 -5.54 -15.86
C MET A 147 -0.22 -5.52 -17.33
N ALA A 148 0.73 -6.35 -17.74
CA ALA A 148 1.14 -6.44 -19.15
C ALA A 148 0.00 -6.96 -20.06
N GLU A 149 -0.79 -7.90 -19.54
CA GLU A 149 -1.91 -8.55 -20.23
C GLU A 149 -3.24 -7.79 -20.06
N ALA A 150 -3.31 -6.81 -19.16
CA ALA A 150 -4.52 -6.03 -18.94
C ALA A 150 -4.98 -5.29 -20.21
N GLU A 151 -6.29 -5.34 -20.45
CA GLU A 151 -6.91 -4.65 -21.58
C GLU A 151 -6.69 -3.14 -21.46
N PRO A 152 -6.33 -2.43 -22.55
CA PRO A 152 -6.21 -0.98 -22.54
C PRO A 152 -7.48 -0.29 -22.04
N GLU A 153 -7.30 0.79 -21.27
CA GLU A 153 -8.40 1.63 -20.79
C GLU A 153 -9.54 0.83 -20.12
N SER A 154 -9.19 -0.18 -19.33
CA SER A 154 -10.15 -1.06 -18.66
C SER A 154 -10.29 -0.76 -17.16
N ILE A 155 -9.29 -0.12 -16.54
CA ILE A 155 -9.16 0.11 -15.09
C ILE A 155 -9.30 1.60 -14.76
N ASP A 156 -9.97 1.94 -13.66
CA ASP A 156 -10.09 3.33 -13.18
C ASP A 156 -8.98 3.70 -12.17
N LEU A 157 -8.66 2.77 -11.28
CA LEU A 157 -7.66 2.96 -10.23
C LEU A 157 -6.78 1.72 -10.09
N ILE A 158 -5.47 1.92 -10.08
CA ILE A 158 -4.48 0.90 -9.72
C ILE A 158 -3.85 1.29 -8.40
N ILE A 159 -3.83 0.37 -7.43
CA ILE A 159 -3.12 0.50 -6.16
C ILE A 159 -2.01 -0.54 -6.16
N VAL A 160 -0.76 -0.11 -6.02
CA VAL A 160 0.39 -1.00 -5.89
C VAL A 160 0.79 -1.00 -4.42
N ASP A 161 0.37 -2.08 -3.77
CA ASP A 161 0.58 -2.37 -2.36
C ASP A 161 1.61 -3.50 -2.24
N SER A 162 2.84 -3.19 -2.65
CA SER A 162 3.94 -4.14 -2.70
C SER A 162 4.85 -4.01 -1.48
N THR A 163 5.66 -5.04 -1.25
CA THR A 163 6.84 -4.93 -0.39
C THR A 163 7.88 -3.98 -0.99
N ASP A 164 8.91 -3.67 -0.21
CA ASP A 164 10.12 -2.96 -0.64
C ASP A 164 10.66 -3.53 -1.97
N PRO A 165 11.37 -2.72 -2.79
CA PRO A 165 11.84 -3.10 -4.14
C PRO A 165 13.01 -4.11 -4.11
N VAL A 166 12.79 -5.25 -3.46
CA VAL A 166 13.69 -6.39 -3.32
C VAL A 166 12.91 -7.65 -3.67
N GLY A 167 13.57 -8.61 -4.31
CA GLY A 167 12.94 -9.89 -4.66
C GLY A 167 11.79 -9.72 -5.67
N PRO A 168 10.62 -10.35 -5.46
CA PRO A 168 9.50 -10.30 -6.42
C PRO A 168 9.01 -8.88 -6.77
N ALA A 169 9.17 -7.92 -5.85
CA ALA A 169 8.67 -6.56 -6.03
C ALA A 169 9.59 -5.65 -6.87
N GLU A 170 10.85 -5.99 -7.11
CA GLU A 170 11.81 -5.15 -7.87
C GLU A 170 11.25 -4.74 -9.25
N GLY A 171 10.55 -5.67 -9.91
CA GLY A 171 9.95 -5.44 -11.22
C GLY A 171 8.77 -4.45 -11.23
N LEU A 172 8.21 -4.11 -10.07
CA LEU A 172 7.10 -3.16 -9.92
C LEU A 172 7.54 -1.69 -9.89
N PHE A 173 8.84 -1.40 -9.84
CA PHE A 173 9.38 -0.04 -9.69
C PHE A 173 10.04 0.51 -10.96
N ASN A 174 9.79 -0.11 -12.11
CA ASN A 174 10.43 0.29 -13.38
C ASN A 174 9.45 0.91 -14.39
N ALA A 175 10.01 1.62 -15.38
CA ALA A 175 9.25 2.31 -16.42
C ALA A 175 8.35 1.38 -17.27
N ALA A 176 8.74 0.12 -17.46
CA ALA A 176 7.96 -0.84 -18.23
C ALA A 176 6.66 -1.22 -17.49
N PHE A 177 6.74 -1.46 -16.18
CA PHE A 177 5.56 -1.68 -15.35
C PHE A 177 4.64 -0.46 -15.33
N TYR A 178 5.19 0.74 -15.14
CA TYR A 178 4.41 1.98 -15.20
C TYR A 178 3.75 2.21 -16.57
N ALA A 179 4.41 1.83 -17.67
CA ALA A 179 3.82 1.92 -19.01
C ALA A 179 2.65 0.95 -19.19
N SER A 180 2.74 -0.27 -18.67
CA SER A 180 1.63 -1.22 -18.62
C SER A 180 0.45 -0.67 -17.82
N CYS A 181 0.70 -0.11 -16.63
CA CYS A 181 -0.31 0.54 -15.81
C CYS A 181 -0.97 1.70 -16.56
N TYR A 182 -0.18 2.59 -17.17
CA TYR A 182 -0.67 3.74 -17.93
C TYR A 182 -1.57 3.32 -19.12
N LYS A 183 -1.20 2.24 -19.82
CA LYS A 183 -2.00 1.65 -20.91
C LYS A 183 -3.34 1.11 -20.40
N ALA A 184 -3.34 0.39 -19.28
CA ALA A 184 -4.54 -0.24 -18.72
C ALA A 184 -5.51 0.78 -18.10
N LEU A 185 -5.01 1.92 -17.60
CA LEU A 185 -5.84 2.97 -17.01
C LEU A 185 -6.70 3.69 -18.06
N ARG A 186 -7.96 3.95 -17.70
CA ARG A 186 -8.87 4.84 -18.44
C ARG A 186 -8.41 6.29 -18.37
N HIS A 187 -8.99 7.13 -19.22
CA HIS A 187 -8.86 8.58 -19.12
C HIS A 187 -9.25 9.07 -17.71
N GLY A 188 -8.42 9.92 -17.12
CA GLY A 188 -8.54 10.39 -15.75
C GLY A 188 -8.13 9.37 -14.68
N GLY A 189 -7.71 8.17 -15.08
CA GLY A 189 -7.32 7.09 -14.20
C GLY A 189 -6.08 7.41 -13.37
N ILE A 190 -6.01 6.80 -12.19
CA ILE A 190 -4.97 7.05 -11.19
C ILE A 190 -4.22 5.75 -10.91
N LEU A 191 -2.90 5.86 -10.80
CA LEU A 191 -2.03 4.89 -10.16
C LEU A 191 -1.64 5.46 -8.79
N VAL A 192 -1.67 4.65 -7.74
CA VAL A 192 -1.05 4.97 -6.45
C VAL A 192 -0.15 3.81 -6.05
N GLN A 193 1.05 4.12 -5.60
CA GLN A 193 2.04 3.13 -5.20
C GLN A 193 2.68 3.55 -3.89
N GLN A 194 2.88 2.61 -2.97
CA GLN A 194 3.71 2.84 -1.80
C GLN A 194 5.11 3.30 -2.24
N SER A 195 5.65 4.33 -1.59
CA SER A 195 6.88 4.98 -2.03
C SER A 195 7.85 5.21 -0.89
N GLU A 196 7.91 4.26 0.05
CA GLU A 196 8.86 4.27 1.15
C GLU A 196 8.77 5.51 2.08
N SER A 197 9.76 5.62 2.97
CA SER A 197 9.98 6.77 3.83
C SER A 197 10.59 7.96 3.09
N PRO A 198 9.96 9.15 3.11
CA PRO A 198 10.54 10.36 2.50
C PRO A 198 11.88 10.78 3.10
N ILE A 199 12.13 10.51 4.38
CA ILE A 199 13.37 10.94 5.03
C ILE A 199 14.54 9.99 4.76
N ALA A 200 14.27 8.70 4.54
CA ALA A 200 15.31 7.70 4.24
C ALA A 200 15.50 7.47 2.73
N HIS A 201 14.45 7.63 1.92
CA HIS A 201 14.38 7.12 0.55
C HIS A 201 13.98 8.16 -0.49
N ILE A 202 14.27 9.45 -0.26
CA ILE A 202 13.86 10.53 -1.17
C ILE A 202 14.35 10.35 -2.62
N GLU A 203 15.55 9.78 -2.81
CA GLU A 203 16.09 9.53 -4.16
C GLU A 203 15.33 8.42 -4.90
N LEU A 204 14.82 7.41 -4.17
CA LEU A 204 13.92 6.41 -4.75
C LEU A 204 12.60 7.06 -5.17
N ILE A 205 12.01 7.89 -4.32
CA ILE A 205 10.77 8.61 -4.63
C ILE A 205 10.94 9.47 -5.88
N LYS A 206 12.07 10.19 -6.01
CA LYS A 206 12.41 10.96 -7.22
C LYS A 206 12.50 10.08 -8.46
N ALA A 207 13.15 8.92 -8.36
CA ALA A 207 13.27 7.97 -9.45
C ALA A 207 11.90 7.41 -9.88
N MET A 208 11.05 7.04 -8.92
CA MET A 208 9.68 6.60 -9.17
C MET A 208 8.86 7.69 -9.86
N SER A 209 8.86 8.92 -9.33
CA SER A 209 8.14 10.04 -9.91
C SER A 209 8.60 10.36 -11.35
N SER A 210 9.91 10.28 -11.60
CA SER A 210 10.48 10.44 -12.95
C SER A 210 10.03 9.32 -13.90
N ALA A 211 10.06 8.07 -13.44
CA ALA A 211 9.62 6.93 -14.22
C ALA A 211 8.13 7.00 -14.56
N MET A 212 7.27 7.36 -13.60
CA MET A 212 5.83 7.61 -13.84
C MET A 212 5.63 8.72 -14.88
N ARG A 213 6.31 9.87 -14.76
CA ARG A 213 6.21 10.95 -15.76
C ARG A 213 6.66 10.49 -17.15
N THR A 214 7.75 9.73 -17.22
CA THR A 214 8.28 9.18 -18.47
C THR A 214 7.31 8.19 -19.14
N SER A 215 6.55 7.44 -18.34
CA SER A 215 5.51 6.53 -18.83
C SER A 215 4.22 7.23 -19.28
N GLY A 216 4.14 8.55 -19.17
CA GLY A 216 3.08 9.38 -19.75
C GLY A 216 2.13 10.04 -18.74
N PHE A 217 2.26 9.79 -17.44
CA PHE A 217 1.43 10.41 -16.42
C PHE A 217 1.67 11.94 -16.36
N LYS A 218 0.60 12.74 -16.46
CA LYS A 218 0.69 14.21 -16.51
C LYS A 218 0.92 14.86 -15.16
N ALA A 219 0.37 14.26 -14.10
CA ALA A 219 0.56 14.73 -12.73
C ALA A 219 1.09 13.58 -11.89
N VAL A 220 2.02 13.91 -11.00
CA VAL A 220 2.53 13.02 -9.95
C VAL A 220 2.54 13.84 -8.65
N ARG A 221 2.15 13.20 -7.55
CA ARG A 221 2.14 13.81 -6.21
C ARG A 221 2.40 12.76 -5.14
N THR A 222 3.38 13.02 -4.28
CA THR A 222 3.65 12.17 -3.10
C THR A 222 2.88 12.67 -1.88
N LEU A 223 2.19 11.76 -1.20
CA LEU A 223 1.43 11.97 0.03
C LEU A 223 2.15 11.31 1.22
N PRO A 224 2.74 12.09 2.15
CA PRO A 224 3.31 11.53 3.37
C PRO A 224 2.24 11.20 4.43
N PHE A 225 2.49 10.17 5.24
CA PHE A 225 1.66 9.80 6.39
C PHE A 225 2.48 9.04 7.46
N PRO A 226 2.07 9.03 8.74
CA PRO A 226 2.75 8.26 9.76
C PRO A 226 2.47 6.76 9.57
N GLN A 227 3.49 5.94 9.69
CA GLN A 227 3.36 4.50 9.83
C GLN A 227 4.38 4.05 10.89
N PRO A 228 4.01 4.10 12.19
CA PRO A 228 4.93 3.84 13.29
C PRO A 228 5.68 2.52 13.15
N CYS A 229 5.03 1.51 12.55
CA CYS A 229 5.66 0.21 12.40
C CYS A 229 6.67 0.04 11.27
N TYR A 230 6.81 1.02 10.41
CA TYR A 230 7.75 1.00 9.30
C TYR A 230 9.02 1.79 9.61
N PRO A 231 10.11 1.56 8.86
CA PRO A 231 11.34 2.34 9.01
C PRO A 231 11.07 3.85 9.08
N THR A 232 11.71 4.52 10.04
CA THR A 232 11.56 5.96 10.39
C THR A 232 10.23 6.37 11.04
N GLY A 233 9.19 5.52 11.02
CA GLY A 233 7.84 5.89 11.47
C GLY A 233 7.08 6.82 10.51
N TRP A 234 7.72 7.24 9.42
CA TRP A 234 7.20 8.19 8.45
C TRP A 234 7.24 7.59 7.05
N TRP A 235 6.08 7.44 6.44
CA TRP A 235 5.90 6.75 5.16
C TRP A 235 5.25 7.65 4.12
N SER A 236 5.14 7.13 2.90
CA SER A 236 4.47 7.83 1.81
C SER A 236 3.89 6.89 0.77
N CYS A 237 2.96 7.43 0.00
CA CYS A 237 2.54 6.88 -1.28
C CYS A 237 2.66 7.95 -2.35
N THR A 238 2.89 7.54 -3.59
CA THR A 238 3.00 8.42 -4.75
C THR A 238 1.86 8.13 -5.71
N MET A 239 1.02 9.14 -5.94
CA MET A 239 -0.06 9.10 -6.91
C MET A 239 0.42 9.63 -8.25
N ALA A 240 -0.02 9.01 -9.34
CA ALA A 240 0.17 9.46 -10.71
C ALA A 240 -1.15 9.43 -11.47
N ARG A 241 -1.43 10.48 -12.24
CA ARG A 241 -2.69 10.62 -12.98
C ARG A 241 -2.45 10.76 -14.47
N LYS A 242 -3.19 9.98 -15.26
CA LYS A 242 -3.06 9.92 -16.73
C LYS A 242 -3.27 11.30 -17.36
N ASP A 243 -4.25 12.03 -16.86
CA ASP A 243 -4.58 13.39 -17.27
C ASP A 243 -5.31 14.15 -16.15
N GLY A 244 -5.12 15.48 -16.10
CA GLY A 244 -5.63 16.33 -15.02
C GLY A 244 -4.59 16.57 -13.92
N ASP A 245 -5.02 17.20 -12.83
CA ASP A 245 -4.18 17.47 -11.66
C ASP A 245 -4.41 16.46 -10.52
N LEU A 246 -3.55 16.56 -9.50
CA LEU A 246 -3.64 15.84 -8.22
C LEU A 246 -3.65 16.83 -7.05
N SER A 247 -3.98 18.11 -7.29
CA SER A 247 -3.95 19.15 -6.25
C SER A 247 -5.25 19.26 -5.48
N GLY A 248 -6.35 18.71 -6.03
CA GLY A 248 -7.65 18.66 -5.39
C GLY A 248 -8.25 17.26 -5.34
N PHE A 249 -9.33 17.13 -4.59
CA PHE A 249 -10.12 15.90 -4.48
C PHE A 249 -11.59 16.24 -4.25
N ARG A 250 -12.47 15.23 -4.28
CA ARG A 250 -13.90 15.37 -4.00
C ARG A 250 -14.16 15.64 -2.51
N GLU A 251 -13.78 16.82 -2.03
CA GLU A 251 -13.80 17.19 -0.62
C GLU A 251 -15.17 17.00 0.04
N ARG A 252 -16.24 17.43 -0.64
CA ARG A 252 -17.60 17.23 -0.15
C ARG A 252 -17.91 15.74 0.03
N GLY A 253 -17.46 14.88 -0.89
CA GLY A 253 -17.63 13.43 -0.80
C GLY A 253 -16.85 12.83 0.37
N ALA A 254 -15.62 13.28 0.60
CA ALA A 254 -14.81 12.84 1.73
C ALA A 254 -15.40 13.29 3.09
N LEU A 255 -15.96 14.50 3.16
CA LEU A 255 -16.66 15.02 4.35
C LEU A 255 -17.98 14.29 4.63
N SER A 256 -18.70 13.88 3.58
CA SER A 256 -20.01 13.23 3.70
C SER A 256 -19.96 11.71 3.52
N LYS A 257 -18.78 11.08 3.61
CA LYS A 257 -18.64 9.63 3.45
C LYS A 257 -19.49 8.88 4.49
N ASN A 258 -20.14 7.80 4.08
CA ASN A 258 -21.10 7.06 4.90
C ASN A 258 -20.47 5.89 5.69
N PHE A 259 -19.15 5.73 5.61
CA PHE A 259 -18.40 4.69 6.33
C PHE A 259 -17.38 5.28 7.30
N ALA A 260 -17.05 4.52 8.34
CA ALA A 260 -16.08 4.92 9.35
C ALA A 260 -14.62 4.69 8.90
N THR A 261 -13.75 5.58 9.35
CA THR A 261 -12.28 5.52 9.24
C THR A 261 -11.69 5.82 10.60
N LYS A 262 -10.48 5.32 10.85
CA LYS A 262 -9.72 5.58 12.08
C LYS A 262 -8.73 6.73 11.92
N TYR A 263 -8.19 6.93 10.71
CA TYR A 263 -7.20 7.96 10.41
C TYR A 263 -7.71 8.97 9.38
N TYR A 264 -8.11 8.48 8.21
CA TYR A 264 -8.47 9.33 7.08
C TYR A 264 -9.70 10.18 7.37
N ASN A 265 -9.62 11.46 7.06
CA ASN A 265 -10.75 12.36 6.88
C ASN A 265 -10.36 13.42 5.85
N ALA A 266 -11.29 14.30 5.47
CA ALA A 266 -11.03 15.31 4.45
C ALA A 266 -9.87 16.26 4.81
N ASP A 267 -9.72 16.64 6.07
CA ASP A 267 -8.64 17.53 6.50
C ASP A 267 -7.29 16.81 6.57
N ILE A 268 -7.27 15.52 6.91
CA ILE A 268 -6.08 14.66 6.78
C ILE A 268 -5.67 14.55 5.31
N HIS A 269 -6.61 14.40 4.37
CA HIS A 269 -6.28 14.40 2.95
C HIS A 269 -5.67 15.73 2.49
N LYS A 270 -6.26 16.87 2.89
CA LYS A 270 -5.66 18.20 2.63
C LYS A 270 -4.27 18.32 3.23
N GLY A 271 -4.09 17.85 4.46
CA GLY A 271 -2.80 17.86 5.14
C GLY A 271 -1.76 17.01 4.43
N ALA A 272 -2.13 15.83 3.94
CA ALA A 272 -1.26 14.94 3.17
C ALA A 272 -0.89 15.51 1.79
N LEU A 273 -1.67 16.43 1.23
CA LEU A 273 -1.30 17.17 0.01
C LEU A 273 -0.23 18.24 0.27
N ALA A 274 0.00 18.63 1.52
CA ALA A 274 1.06 19.55 1.88
C ALA A 274 2.40 18.81 2.02
N GLN A 275 3.46 19.41 1.48
CA GLN A 275 4.80 18.84 1.52
C GLN A 275 5.74 19.70 2.39
N PRO A 276 6.53 19.09 3.28
CA PRO A 276 7.66 19.74 3.94
C PRO A 276 8.68 20.29 2.93
N GLU A 277 9.41 21.33 3.30
CA GLU A 277 10.34 22.03 2.39
C GLU A 277 11.40 21.11 1.77
N PHE A 278 11.96 20.15 2.51
CA PHE A 278 12.95 19.23 1.92
C PHE A 278 12.36 18.34 0.82
N MET A 279 11.07 17.96 0.93
CA MET A 279 10.39 17.21 -0.13
C MET A 279 10.14 18.11 -1.33
N ARG A 280 9.72 19.36 -1.11
CA ARG A 280 9.51 20.34 -2.18
C ARG A 280 10.80 20.60 -2.96
N GLU A 281 11.92 20.78 -2.25
CA GLU A 281 13.25 20.94 -2.85
C GLU A 281 13.66 19.71 -3.66
N ALA A 282 13.43 18.51 -3.12
CA ALA A 282 13.85 17.26 -3.75
C ALA A 282 12.97 16.83 -4.94
N LEU A 283 11.64 17.03 -4.85
CA LEU A 283 10.65 16.54 -5.82
C LEU A 283 10.24 17.59 -6.86
N GLY A 284 10.43 18.88 -6.58
CA GLY A 284 10.03 19.97 -7.47
C GLY A 284 8.51 20.11 -7.61
N GLU A 285 7.77 19.78 -6.55
CA GLU A 285 6.29 19.76 -6.47
C GLU A 285 5.66 20.91 -5.66
#